data_AF-A0AAU1ELE4-F1
#
_entry.id   AF-A0AAU1ELE4-F1
#
_cell.length_a   1.000
_cell.length_b   1.000
_cell.length_c   1.000
_cell.angle_alpha   90.00
_cell.angle_beta   90.00
_cell.angle_gamma   90.00
#
_symmetry.space_group_name_H-M   'P 1'
#
loop_
_entity.id
_entity.type
_entity.pdbx_description
1 polymer ?
#
loop_
_entity_poly.entity_id
_entity_poly.type
_entity_poly.pdbx_seq_one_letter_code
_entity_poly.pdbx_strand_id
1 'polypeptide(L)'
;MHLDALPDGARNGDGPIDLNAVRDVSGAVSAAHLFIYLVPESAEEAAGLGVTDRGPAYLAFRSAAMGAIPWRVTLAAFYNFSPRAVRAMAGVWDAASPERWQAARFLAAGRAMRRVNVHLADDHLAEGRSLIDPVIAGADYAGKVLAAANASVALPSDPLVALWQQITVAREWRGDAHLVVLADNGLGPCDCLVLHTATGRLPAPLARATRQWDDEEWSAATTRLVARGWLDSHGVVTDAGSAARERIEAETDEHCAALWAPIGTAGARRFASLITPITNAFAAAGTFQAVS
;
A
#
# COMPACT_ATOMS: atom_id res chain seq x y z
N MET A 1 8.19 -23.45 38.05
CA MET A 1 8.47 -24.86 37.73
C MET A 1 8.76 -24.92 36.24
N HIS A 2 10.05 -25.14 35.93
CA HIS A 2 10.76 -25.14 34.65
C HIS A 2 10.33 -24.22 33.49
N LEU A 3 11.03 -23.07 33.42
CA LEU A 3 11.45 -22.45 32.17
C LEU A 3 12.63 -23.28 31.65
N ASP A 4 12.40 -24.10 30.62
CA ASP A 4 13.49 -24.73 29.89
C ASP A 4 13.96 -23.79 28.77
N ALA A 5 15.25 -23.48 28.83
CA ALA A 5 15.96 -22.67 27.87
C ALA A 5 15.92 -23.35 26.48
N LEU A 6 15.42 -22.61 25.48
CA LEU A 6 15.58 -22.99 24.09
C LEU A 6 17.02 -22.67 23.64
N PRO A 7 17.67 -23.57 22.88
CA PRO A 7 19.05 -23.38 22.44
C PRO A 7 19.17 -22.26 21.40
N ASP A 8 20.21 -21.44 21.56
CA ASP A 8 20.64 -20.40 20.61
C ASP A 8 20.96 -21.03 19.23
N GLY A 9 19.98 -20.97 18.33
CA GLY A 9 20.14 -21.30 16.93
C GLY A 9 20.67 -20.11 16.14
N ALA A 10 21.98 -20.13 15.86
CA ALA A 10 22.65 -19.46 14.74
C ALA A 10 22.19 -18.03 14.39
N ARG A 11 22.70 -17.03 15.12
CA ARG A 11 22.82 -15.66 14.60
C ARG A 11 23.88 -15.63 13.50
N ASN A 12 23.44 -15.74 12.25
CA ASN A 12 24.28 -15.39 11.11
C ASN A 12 24.15 -13.86 10.89
N GLY A 13 25.29 -13.18 11.05
CA GLY A 13 25.58 -11.74 10.87
C GLY A 13 24.49 -10.80 10.33
N ASP A 14 24.05 -9.86 11.16
CA ASP A 14 24.22 -8.41 10.97
C ASP A 14 23.48 -7.69 12.11
N GLY A 15 23.83 -6.42 12.37
CA GLY A 15 23.14 -5.60 13.36
C GLY A 15 21.64 -5.42 13.07
N PRO A 16 20.91 -4.63 13.88
CA PRO A 16 19.53 -4.26 13.54
C PRO A 16 19.47 -3.69 12.11
N ILE A 17 18.41 -4.02 11.37
CA ILE A 17 18.22 -3.58 9.99
C ILE A 17 18.27 -2.04 9.90
N ASP A 18 18.92 -1.53 8.86
CA ASP A 18 19.02 -0.09 8.60
C ASP A 18 17.64 0.46 8.18
N LEU A 19 17.10 1.40 8.96
CA LEU A 19 15.80 2.02 8.67
C LEU A 19 15.75 2.76 7.34
N ASN A 20 16.89 3.26 6.85
CA ASN A 20 16.94 3.83 5.50
C ASN A 20 16.69 2.76 4.45
N ALA A 21 17.25 1.55 4.63
CA ALA A 21 16.97 0.44 3.73
C ALA A 21 15.50 0.00 3.77
N VAL A 22 14.87 0.03 4.95
CA VAL A 22 13.42 -0.22 5.12
C VAL A 22 12.60 0.82 4.36
N ARG A 23 12.95 2.09 4.46
CA ARG A 23 12.31 3.19 3.74
C ARG A 23 12.50 3.05 2.22
N ASP A 24 13.71 2.75 1.78
CA ASP A 24 14.05 2.58 0.36
C ASP A 24 13.26 1.44 -0.28
N VAL A 25 13.26 0.26 0.35
CA VAL A 25 12.50 -0.90 -0.18
C VAL A 25 11.00 -0.65 -0.14
N SER A 26 10.50 0.06 0.88
CA SER A 26 9.09 0.47 0.96
C SER A 26 8.70 1.42 -0.19
N GLY A 27 9.60 2.35 -0.53
CA GLY A 27 9.44 3.25 -1.68
C GLY A 27 9.41 2.47 -3.00
N ALA A 28 10.36 1.55 -3.20
CA ALA A 28 10.42 0.71 -4.39
C ALA A 28 9.19 -0.19 -4.54
N VAL A 29 8.74 -0.83 -3.46
CA VAL A 29 7.52 -1.65 -3.40
C VAL A 29 6.30 -0.81 -3.77
N SER A 30 6.17 0.39 -3.19
CA SER A 30 5.05 1.29 -3.49
C SER A 30 5.05 1.73 -4.96
N ALA A 31 6.22 2.05 -5.51
CA ALA A 31 6.37 2.47 -6.90
C ALA A 31 6.07 1.34 -7.90
N ALA A 32 6.58 0.13 -7.64
CA ALA A 32 6.34 -1.05 -8.48
C ALA A 32 4.87 -1.52 -8.42
N HIS A 33 4.13 -1.12 -7.39
CA HIS A 33 2.70 -1.41 -7.24
C HIS A 33 1.78 -0.39 -7.92
N LEU A 34 2.17 0.89 -7.91
CA LEU A 34 1.32 2.06 -8.19
C LEU A 34 0.54 1.98 -9.52
N PHE A 35 1.13 1.38 -10.55
CA PHE A 35 0.54 1.35 -11.89
C PHE A 35 -0.89 0.79 -11.90
N ILE A 36 -1.20 -0.20 -11.04
CA ILE A 36 -2.49 -0.89 -11.05
C ILE A 36 -3.68 0.05 -10.81
N TYR A 37 -3.45 1.20 -10.18
CA TYR A 37 -4.49 2.20 -9.89
C TYR A 37 -4.74 3.20 -11.02
N LEU A 38 -3.89 3.15 -12.06
CA LEU A 38 -3.80 4.15 -13.13
C LEU A 38 -4.01 3.57 -14.52
N VAL A 39 -3.72 2.28 -14.70
CA VAL A 39 -3.79 1.62 -16.00
C VAL A 39 -5.24 1.40 -16.46
N PRO A 40 -5.52 1.55 -17.78
CA PRO A 40 -6.86 1.38 -18.33
C PRO A 40 -7.39 -0.04 -18.13
N GLU A 41 -6.52 -1.06 -18.08
CA GLU A 41 -6.93 -2.45 -17.87
C GLU A 41 -7.72 -2.63 -16.59
N SER A 42 -7.40 -1.92 -15.50
CA SER A 42 -8.18 -2.02 -14.27
C SER A 42 -9.62 -1.54 -14.48
N ALA A 43 -9.82 -0.47 -15.25
CA ALA A 43 -11.17 0.02 -15.57
C ALA A 43 -11.92 -0.92 -16.53
N GLU A 44 -11.23 -1.48 -17.53
CA GLU A 44 -11.80 -2.45 -18.46
C GLU A 44 -12.26 -3.73 -17.76
N GLU A 45 -11.40 -4.30 -16.89
CA GLU A 45 -11.74 -5.52 -16.15
C GLU A 45 -12.89 -5.26 -15.15
N ALA A 46 -12.92 -4.10 -14.48
CA ALA A 46 -14.03 -3.72 -13.61
C ALA A 46 -15.36 -3.56 -14.38
N ALA A 47 -15.32 -2.93 -15.56
CA ALA A 47 -16.49 -2.79 -16.42
C ALA A 47 -17.03 -4.15 -16.87
N GLY A 48 -16.15 -5.12 -17.15
CA GLY A 48 -16.52 -6.52 -17.42
C GLY A 48 -17.19 -7.23 -16.24
N LEU A 49 -16.99 -6.74 -15.01
CA LEU A 49 -17.68 -7.20 -13.80
C LEU A 49 -18.95 -6.40 -13.48
N GLY A 50 -19.34 -5.45 -14.34
CA GLY A 50 -20.55 -4.64 -14.18
C GLY A 50 -20.38 -3.38 -13.34
N VAL A 51 -19.14 -2.96 -13.03
CA VAL A 51 -18.86 -1.75 -12.24
C VAL A 51 -18.00 -0.79 -13.06
N THR A 52 -18.60 0.29 -13.54
CA THR A 52 -17.94 1.31 -14.36
C THR A 52 -17.39 2.48 -13.55
N ASP A 53 -17.90 2.69 -12.34
CA ASP A 53 -17.46 3.79 -11.47
C ASP A 53 -16.09 3.49 -10.85
N ARG A 54 -15.14 4.41 -11.04
CA ARG A 54 -13.74 4.24 -10.61
C ARG A 54 -13.59 4.01 -9.10
N GLY A 55 -14.36 4.72 -8.27
CA GLY A 55 -14.25 4.65 -6.81
C GLY A 55 -14.62 3.27 -6.25
N PRO A 56 -15.85 2.78 -6.52
CA PRO A 56 -16.26 1.42 -6.14
C PRO A 56 -15.33 0.35 -6.70
N ALA A 57 -14.94 0.43 -7.98
CA ALA A 57 -14.01 -0.52 -8.60
C ALA A 57 -12.63 -0.54 -7.90
N TYR A 58 -12.07 0.63 -7.57
CA TYR A 58 -10.81 0.74 -6.83
C TYR A 58 -10.88 0.01 -5.49
N LEU A 59 -11.95 0.24 -4.72
CA LEU A 59 -12.12 -0.38 -3.41
C LEU A 59 -12.40 -1.88 -3.54
N ALA A 60 -13.17 -2.30 -4.55
CA ALA A 60 -13.45 -3.70 -4.86
C ALA A 60 -12.16 -4.48 -5.11
N PHE A 61 -11.32 -4.02 -6.04
CA PHE A 61 -10.04 -4.69 -6.35
C PHE A 61 -9.11 -4.82 -5.14
N ARG A 62 -9.05 -3.78 -4.29
CA ARG A 62 -8.14 -3.79 -3.14
C ARG A 62 -8.68 -4.60 -1.96
N SER A 63 -10.00 -4.72 -1.82
CA SER A 63 -10.64 -5.45 -0.71
C SER A 63 -11.10 -6.86 -1.06
N ALA A 64 -11.05 -7.26 -2.35
CA ALA A 64 -11.49 -8.59 -2.81
C ALA A 64 -10.82 -9.74 -2.04
N ALA A 65 -9.55 -9.61 -1.69
CA ALA A 65 -8.83 -10.61 -0.89
C ALA A 65 -9.40 -10.80 0.53
N MET A 66 -10.15 -9.84 1.05
CA MET A 66 -10.84 -9.92 2.35
C MET A 66 -12.19 -10.65 2.25
N GLY A 67 -12.64 -11.01 1.04
CA GLY A 67 -13.96 -11.58 0.79
C GLY A 67 -15.06 -10.52 0.67
N ALA A 68 -16.32 -10.97 0.67
CA ALA A 68 -17.50 -10.12 0.50
C ALA A 68 -17.84 -9.38 1.81
N ILE A 69 -17.00 -8.43 2.19
CA ILE A 69 -17.12 -7.67 3.43
C ILE A 69 -18.10 -6.49 3.30
N PRO A 70 -18.81 -6.11 4.38
CA PRO A 70 -19.65 -4.92 4.38
C PRO A 70 -18.80 -3.65 4.34
N TRP A 71 -19.34 -2.57 3.77
CA TRP A 71 -18.62 -1.29 3.56
C TRP A 71 -17.99 -0.71 4.84
N ARG A 72 -18.53 -0.98 6.03
CA ARG A 72 -17.94 -0.50 7.30
C ARG A 72 -16.59 -1.16 7.61
N VAL A 73 -16.41 -2.42 7.23
CA VAL A 73 -15.13 -3.12 7.37
C VAL A 73 -14.13 -2.57 6.35
N THR A 74 -14.57 -2.30 5.12
CA THR A 74 -13.75 -1.57 4.16
C THR A 74 -13.37 -0.18 4.68
N LEU A 75 -14.29 0.58 5.27
CA LEU A 75 -13.97 1.91 5.80
C LEU A 75 -12.85 1.85 6.86
N ALA A 76 -12.89 0.85 7.74
CA ALA A 76 -11.86 0.65 8.75
C ALA A 76 -10.49 0.32 8.13
N ALA A 77 -10.45 -0.53 7.10
CA ALA A 77 -9.20 -0.91 6.42
C ALA A 77 -8.65 0.18 5.49
N PHE A 78 -9.51 1.07 4.97
CA PHE A 78 -9.17 2.11 4.02
C PHE A 78 -9.21 3.49 4.69
N TYR A 79 -8.42 3.60 5.76
CA TYR A 79 -8.43 4.64 6.79
C TYR A 79 -8.73 6.07 6.34
N ASN A 80 -8.16 6.53 5.23
CA ASN A 80 -8.24 7.91 4.79
C ASN A 80 -9.42 8.21 3.86
N PHE A 81 -10.27 7.24 3.52
CA PHE A 81 -11.49 7.50 2.76
C PHE A 81 -12.61 8.02 3.65
N SER A 82 -13.45 8.90 3.11
CA SER A 82 -14.68 9.27 3.80
C SER A 82 -15.70 8.12 3.79
N PRO A 83 -16.65 8.10 4.75
CA PRO A 83 -17.75 7.15 4.72
C PRO A 83 -18.55 7.19 3.41
N ARG A 84 -18.67 8.37 2.79
CA ARG A 84 -19.39 8.57 1.52
C ARG A 84 -18.70 7.85 0.36
N ALA A 85 -17.37 7.94 0.26
CA ALA A 85 -16.62 7.22 -0.76
C ALA A 85 -16.78 5.69 -0.64
N VAL A 86 -16.73 5.16 0.58
CA VAL A 86 -16.76 3.71 0.80
C VAL A 86 -18.16 3.13 0.67
N ARG A 87 -19.21 3.89 1.04
CA ARG A 87 -20.61 3.46 0.83
C ARG A 87 -20.95 3.22 -0.64
N ALA A 88 -20.23 3.84 -1.57
CA ALA A 88 -20.40 3.60 -2.99
C ALA A 88 -20.08 2.15 -3.41
N MET A 89 -19.47 1.34 -2.53
CA MET A 89 -19.31 -0.10 -2.75
C MET A 89 -20.59 -0.93 -2.62
N ALA A 90 -21.72 -0.35 -2.18
CA ALA A 90 -22.97 -1.08 -2.08
C ALA A 90 -23.31 -1.77 -3.41
N GLY A 91 -23.58 -3.08 -3.37
CA GLY A 91 -23.91 -3.89 -4.56
C GLY A 91 -22.72 -4.42 -5.37
N VAL A 92 -21.48 -4.03 -5.06
CA VAL A 92 -20.28 -4.48 -5.81
C VAL A 92 -20.10 -6.00 -5.76
N TRP A 93 -20.37 -6.62 -4.61
CA TRP A 93 -20.25 -8.07 -4.44
C TRP A 93 -21.41 -8.85 -5.08
N ASP A 94 -22.56 -8.19 -5.30
CA ASP A 94 -23.68 -8.77 -6.04
C ASP A 94 -23.39 -8.79 -7.55
N ALA A 95 -22.65 -7.79 -8.06
CA ALA A 95 -22.23 -7.72 -9.46
C ALA A 95 -21.20 -8.81 -9.81
N ALA A 96 -20.23 -9.05 -8.92
CA ALA A 96 -19.27 -10.14 -9.05
C ALA A 96 -18.70 -10.56 -7.69
N SER A 97 -18.43 -11.87 -7.55
CA SER A 97 -17.84 -12.40 -6.32
C SER A 97 -16.41 -11.87 -6.09
N PRO A 98 -15.92 -11.85 -4.84
CA PRO A 98 -14.55 -11.45 -4.54
C PRO A 98 -13.49 -12.23 -5.32
N GLU A 99 -13.72 -13.51 -5.60
CA GLU A 99 -12.81 -14.36 -6.39
C GLU A 99 -12.73 -13.88 -7.85
N ARG A 100 -13.86 -13.44 -8.43
CA ARG A 100 -13.88 -12.84 -9.77
C ARG A 100 -13.14 -11.50 -9.81
N TRP A 101 -13.31 -10.67 -8.77
CA TRP A 101 -12.54 -9.42 -8.62
C TRP A 101 -11.04 -9.68 -8.49
N GLN A 102 -10.65 -10.68 -7.71
CA GLN A 102 -9.24 -11.06 -7.56
C GLN A 102 -8.64 -11.61 -8.86
N ALA A 103 -9.38 -12.46 -9.59
CA ALA A 103 -8.95 -12.94 -10.89
C ALA A 103 -8.80 -11.80 -11.91
N ALA A 104 -9.78 -10.90 -11.97
CA ALA A 104 -9.74 -9.70 -12.79
C ALA A 104 -8.54 -8.80 -12.45
N ARG A 105 -8.16 -8.68 -11.18
CA ARG A 105 -6.97 -7.94 -10.75
C ARG A 105 -5.68 -8.52 -11.34
N PHE A 106 -5.55 -9.84 -11.38
CA PHE A 106 -4.40 -10.51 -12.00
C PHE A 106 -4.39 -10.35 -13.52
N LEU A 107 -5.55 -10.42 -14.17
CA LEU A 107 -5.68 -10.15 -15.60
C LEU A 107 -5.25 -8.71 -15.92
N ALA A 108 -5.75 -7.73 -15.16
CA ALA A 108 -5.37 -6.33 -15.33
C ALA A 108 -3.86 -6.12 -15.16
N ALA A 109 -3.27 -6.66 -14.10
CA ALA A 109 -1.84 -6.56 -13.84
C ALA A 109 -1.00 -7.19 -14.97
N GLY A 110 -1.31 -8.42 -15.36
CA GLY A 110 -0.57 -9.14 -16.41
C GLY A 110 -0.71 -8.48 -17.79
N ARG A 111 -1.93 -8.03 -18.15
CA ARG A 111 -2.16 -7.29 -19.41
C ARG A 111 -1.40 -5.97 -19.44
N ALA A 112 -1.44 -5.19 -18.36
CA ALA A 112 -0.74 -3.93 -18.25
C ALA A 112 0.78 -4.09 -18.34
N MET A 113 1.35 -5.06 -17.61
CA MET A 113 2.78 -5.37 -17.65
C MET A 113 3.23 -5.82 -19.04
N ARG A 114 2.44 -6.66 -19.72
CA ARG A 114 2.71 -7.08 -21.10
C ARG A 114 2.66 -5.91 -22.08
N ARG A 115 1.67 -5.01 -21.94
CA ARG A 115 1.50 -3.84 -22.82
C ARG A 115 2.72 -2.90 -22.78
N VAL A 116 3.29 -2.67 -21.59
CA VAL A 116 4.47 -1.81 -21.44
C VAL A 116 5.79 -2.58 -21.50
N ASN A 117 5.74 -3.86 -21.88
CA ASN A 117 6.89 -4.74 -22.02
C ASN A 117 7.77 -4.80 -20.76
N VAL A 118 7.14 -4.94 -19.58
CA VAL A 118 7.89 -5.28 -18.36
C VAL A 118 8.61 -6.59 -18.61
N HIS A 119 9.94 -6.55 -18.54
CA HIS A 119 10.77 -7.72 -18.70
C HIS A 119 11.77 -7.80 -17.55
N LEU A 120 11.72 -8.91 -16.81
CA LEU A 120 12.74 -9.33 -15.87
C LEU A 120 13.33 -10.63 -16.42
N ALA A 121 14.65 -10.74 -16.45
CA ALA A 121 15.32 -11.99 -16.77
C ALA A 121 14.94 -13.06 -15.73
N ASP A 122 14.95 -14.33 -16.14
CA ASP A 122 14.48 -15.43 -15.29
C ASP A 122 15.25 -15.54 -13.97
N ASP A 123 16.56 -15.25 -14.00
CA ASP A 123 17.43 -15.20 -12.82
C ASP A 123 17.08 -14.04 -11.89
N HIS A 124 16.80 -12.85 -12.43
CA HIS A 124 16.33 -11.70 -11.65
C HIS A 124 14.98 -11.97 -10.99
N LEU A 125 14.05 -12.61 -11.70
CA LEU A 125 12.75 -12.97 -11.16
C LEU A 125 12.90 -14.03 -10.06
N ALA A 126 13.70 -15.07 -10.29
CA ALA A 126 13.97 -16.11 -9.31
C ALA A 126 14.63 -15.56 -8.05
N GLU A 127 15.60 -14.65 -8.19
CA GLU A 127 16.24 -13.96 -7.05
C GLU A 127 15.24 -13.06 -6.31
N GLY A 128 14.40 -12.31 -7.03
CA GLY A 128 13.35 -11.50 -6.41
C GLY A 128 12.40 -12.35 -5.56
N ARG A 129 12.00 -13.52 -6.07
CA ARG A 129 11.16 -14.49 -5.35
C ARG A 129 11.87 -15.13 -4.16
N SER A 130 13.15 -15.50 -4.30
CA SER A 130 13.91 -16.10 -3.20
C SER A 130 14.10 -15.15 -2.02
N LEU A 131 14.10 -13.83 -2.26
CA LEU A 131 14.15 -12.80 -1.22
C LEU A 131 12.76 -12.52 -0.60
N ILE A 132 11.72 -12.31 -1.42
CA ILE A 132 10.42 -11.86 -0.89
C ILE A 132 9.58 -12.99 -0.32
N ASP A 133 9.67 -14.22 -0.86
CA ASP A 133 8.85 -15.34 -0.39
C ASP A 133 9.07 -15.66 1.11
N PRO A 134 10.31 -15.76 1.65
CA PRO A 134 10.50 -15.97 3.08
C PRO A 134 10.06 -14.78 3.93
N VAL A 135 10.17 -13.54 3.42
CA VAL A 135 9.66 -12.33 4.09
C VAL A 135 8.15 -12.42 4.28
N ILE A 136 7.42 -12.79 3.23
CA ILE A 136 5.95 -12.91 3.29
C ILE A 136 5.54 -14.14 4.12
N ALA A 137 6.17 -15.29 3.91
CA ALA A 137 5.84 -16.51 4.64
C ALA A 137 6.10 -16.40 6.16
N GLY A 138 7.11 -15.62 6.57
CA GLY A 138 7.48 -15.41 7.97
C GLY A 138 6.89 -14.16 8.62
N ALA A 139 6.08 -13.38 7.89
CA ALA A 139 5.55 -12.12 8.41
C ALA A 139 4.55 -12.34 9.55
N ASP A 140 4.62 -11.49 10.58
CA ASP A 140 3.54 -11.37 11.56
C ASP A 140 2.39 -10.55 10.96
N TYR A 141 1.21 -11.17 10.90
CA TYR A 141 0.00 -10.59 10.35
C TYR A 141 -0.97 -10.06 11.40
N ALA A 142 -0.63 -10.14 12.70
CA ALA A 142 -1.46 -9.58 13.76
C ALA A 142 -1.69 -8.07 13.54
N GLY A 143 -2.96 -7.69 13.39
CA GLY A 143 -3.36 -6.30 13.08
C GLY A 143 -3.05 -5.85 11.64
N LYS A 144 -2.57 -6.73 10.75
CA LYS A 144 -2.25 -6.44 9.34
C LYS A 144 -3.30 -7.02 8.40
N VAL A 145 -4.54 -6.52 8.52
CA VAL A 145 -5.72 -7.15 7.91
C VAL A 145 -5.64 -7.19 6.39
N LEU A 146 -5.25 -6.10 5.72
CA LEU A 146 -5.13 -6.09 4.24
C LEU A 146 -3.97 -6.96 3.78
N ALA A 147 -2.85 -6.94 4.50
CA ALA A 147 -1.72 -7.79 4.20
C ALA A 147 -2.05 -9.27 4.33
N ALA A 148 -2.69 -9.68 5.44
CA ALA A 148 -3.12 -11.05 5.72
C ALA A 148 -4.08 -11.57 4.65
N ALA A 149 -5.04 -10.73 4.26
CA ALA A 149 -5.97 -11.02 3.18
C ALA A 149 -5.23 -11.28 1.86
N ASN A 150 -4.33 -10.38 1.45
CA ASN A 150 -3.57 -10.55 0.20
C ASN A 150 -2.59 -11.73 0.25
N ALA A 151 -2.02 -12.05 1.42
CA ALA A 151 -1.16 -13.21 1.61
C ALA A 151 -1.91 -14.55 1.50
N SER A 152 -3.22 -14.53 1.77
CA SER A 152 -4.10 -15.71 1.66
C SER A 152 -4.54 -16.01 0.23
N VAL A 153 -4.24 -15.12 -0.73
CA VAL A 153 -4.58 -15.33 -2.14
C VAL A 153 -3.62 -16.32 -2.77
N ALA A 154 -4.15 -17.34 -3.44
CA ALA A 154 -3.34 -18.27 -4.23
C ALA A 154 -2.59 -17.53 -5.34
N LEU A 155 -1.27 -17.76 -5.43
CA LEU A 155 -0.44 -17.12 -6.44
C LEU A 155 -0.83 -17.58 -7.85
N PRO A 156 -0.90 -16.67 -8.84
CA PRO A 156 -1.18 -17.03 -10.23
C PRO A 156 0.01 -17.77 -10.84
N SER A 157 -0.22 -18.49 -11.94
CA SER A 157 0.82 -19.25 -12.65
C SER A 157 1.83 -18.37 -13.39
N ASP A 158 1.45 -17.14 -13.76
CA ASP A 158 2.37 -16.18 -14.37
C ASP A 158 3.38 -15.71 -13.31
N PRO A 159 4.69 -15.97 -13.51
CA PRO A 159 5.70 -15.72 -12.48
C PRO A 159 5.87 -14.24 -12.15
N LEU A 160 5.69 -13.34 -13.14
CA LEU A 160 5.82 -11.90 -12.95
C LEU A 160 4.62 -11.36 -12.18
N VAL A 161 3.41 -11.81 -12.51
CA VAL A 161 2.20 -11.45 -11.74
C VAL A 161 2.26 -12.04 -10.32
N ALA A 162 2.81 -13.24 -10.15
CA ALA A 162 3.02 -13.83 -8.83
C ALA A 162 4.03 -13.03 -7.97
N LEU A 163 5.14 -12.57 -8.57
CA LEU A 163 6.05 -11.62 -7.90
C LEU A 163 5.32 -10.33 -7.52
N TRP A 164 4.50 -9.78 -8.41
CA TRP A 164 3.70 -8.58 -8.13
C TRP A 164 2.67 -8.78 -7.00
N GLN A 165 2.10 -9.98 -6.86
CA GLN A 165 1.24 -10.29 -5.73
C GLN A 165 2.04 -10.26 -4.41
N GLN A 166 3.28 -10.74 -4.37
CA GLN A 166 4.13 -10.61 -3.18
C GLN A 166 4.48 -9.14 -2.86
N ILE A 167 4.78 -8.34 -3.89
CA ILE A 167 4.94 -6.88 -3.75
C ILE A 167 3.66 -6.26 -3.17
N THR A 168 2.48 -6.71 -3.61
CA THR A 168 1.19 -6.28 -3.05
C THR A 168 1.10 -6.58 -1.57
N VAL A 169 1.45 -7.79 -1.12
CA VAL A 169 1.41 -8.14 0.31
C VAL A 169 2.33 -7.23 1.12
N ALA A 170 3.59 -7.04 0.71
CA ALA A 170 4.52 -6.16 1.40
C ALA A 170 4.02 -4.70 1.46
N ARG A 171 3.43 -4.22 0.35
CA ARG A 171 2.83 -2.88 0.26
C ARG A 171 1.68 -2.73 1.25
N GLU A 172 0.79 -3.71 1.33
CA GLU A 172 -0.35 -3.67 2.24
C GLU A 172 0.08 -3.85 3.70
N TRP A 173 1.12 -4.63 3.96
CA TRP A 173 1.71 -4.78 5.30
C TRP A 173 2.19 -3.44 5.85
N ARG A 174 2.96 -2.68 5.06
CA ARG A 174 3.36 -1.32 5.43
C ARG A 174 2.14 -0.41 5.58
N GLY A 175 1.16 -0.53 4.68
CA GLY A 175 -0.09 0.21 4.75
C GLY A 175 -0.77 0.05 6.11
N ASP A 176 -1.00 -1.20 6.53
CA ASP A 176 -1.60 -1.53 7.82
C ASP A 176 -0.73 -1.04 9.01
N ALA A 177 0.61 -1.13 8.91
CA ALA A 177 1.51 -0.55 9.91
C ALA A 177 1.36 0.96 10.04
N HIS A 178 1.27 1.66 8.91
CA HIS A 178 1.09 3.11 8.88
C HIS A 178 -0.23 3.54 9.52
N LEU A 179 -1.31 2.76 9.35
CA LEU A 179 -2.59 3.07 9.99
C LEU A 179 -2.52 3.05 11.51
N VAL A 180 -1.77 2.08 12.07
CA VAL A 180 -1.54 1.99 13.52
C VAL A 180 -0.78 3.23 14.01
N VAL A 181 0.29 3.62 13.32
CA VAL A 181 1.10 4.80 13.68
C VAL A 181 0.29 6.10 13.58
N LEU A 182 -0.55 6.25 12.54
CA LEU A 182 -1.46 7.40 12.42
C LEU A 182 -2.44 7.48 13.58
N ALA A 183 -3.05 6.35 13.95
CA ALA A 183 -3.99 6.27 15.04
C ALA A 183 -3.33 6.56 16.40
N ASP A 184 -2.12 6.03 16.63
CA ASP A 184 -1.33 6.27 17.85
C ASP A 184 -0.94 7.75 18.02
N ASN A 185 -0.58 8.41 16.91
CA ASN A 185 -0.35 9.86 16.86
C ASN A 185 -1.65 10.69 16.87
N GLY A 186 -2.81 10.04 17.00
CA GLY A 186 -4.12 10.68 17.04
C GLY A 186 -4.47 11.48 15.79
N LEU A 187 -3.91 11.17 14.60
CA LEU A 187 -4.34 11.79 13.36
C LEU A 187 -5.56 11.05 12.83
N GLY A 188 -6.71 11.72 12.78
CA GLY A 188 -7.89 11.16 12.16
C GLY A 188 -7.77 10.95 10.64
N PRO A 189 -8.73 10.22 10.04
CA PRO A 189 -8.82 9.96 8.60
C PRO A 189 -8.65 11.16 7.66
N CYS A 190 -9.34 12.27 7.96
CA CYS A 190 -9.26 13.48 7.15
C CYS A 190 -7.97 14.25 7.48
N ASP A 191 -7.59 14.33 8.75
CA ASP A 191 -6.41 15.04 9.25
C ASP A 191 -5.13 14.55 8.59
N CYS A 192 -4.96 13.23 8.42
CA CYS A 192 -3.79 12.69 7.75
C CYS A 192 -3.71 13.08 6.26
N LEU A 193 -4.85 13.21 5.57
CA LEU A 193 -4.89 13.72 4.20
C LEU A 193 -4.58 15.21 4.14
N VAL A 194 -5.19 16.02 5.00
CA VAL A 194 -4.92 17.47 5.02
C VAL A 194 -3.43 17.70 5.25
N LEU A 195 -2.84 17.06 6.26
CA LEU A 195 -1.40 17.17 6.53
C LEU A 195 -0.56 16.71 5.33
N HIS A 196 -0.90 15.59 4.71
CA HIS A 196 -0.14 15.07 3.56
C HIS A 196 -0.21 16.00 2.35
N THR A 197 -1.38 16.58 2.06
CA THR A 197 -1.53 17.53 0.95
C THR A 197 -0.85 18.86 1.23
N ALA A 198 -0.80 19.31 2.49
CA ALA A 198 -0.09 20.51 2.90
C ALA A 198 1.44 20.41 2.69
N THR A 199 2.00 19.19 2.64
CA THR A 199 3.43 19.02 2.29
C THR A 199 3.71 19.09 0.79
N GLY A 200 2.69 19.31 -0.06
CA GLY A 200 2.82 19.36 -1.52
C GLY A 200 3.10 18.01 -2.20
N ARG A 201 3.14 16.90 -1.45
CA ARG A 201 3.42 15.55 -1.99
C ARG A 201 2.20 14.90 -2.66
N LEU A 202 1.00 15.39 -2.37
CA LEU A 202 -0.26 14.98 -2.99
C LEU A 202 -1.11 16.22 -3.28
N PRO A 203 -1.59 16.43 -4.52
CA PRO A 203 -2.46 17.56 -4.82
C PRO A 203 -3.80 17.47 -4.06
N ALA A 204 -4.16 18.53 -3.34
CA ALA A 204 -5.41 18.58 -2.57
C ALA A 204 -6.67 18.35 -3.42
N PRO A 205 -6.80 18.88 -4.65
CA PRO A 205 -7.96 18.58 -5.51
C PRO A 205 -8.09 17.08 -5.83
N LEU A 206 -6.96 16.41 -6.08
CA LEU A 206 -6.94 14.96 -6.34
C LEU A 206 -7.33 14.16 -5.10
N ALA A 207 -6.80 14.54 -3.92
CA ALA A 207 -7.16 13.91 -2.65
C ALA A 207 -8.67 14.03 -2.38
N ARG A 208 -9.24 15.22 -2.54
CA ARG A 208 -10.67 15.47 -2.35
C ARG A 208 -11.53 14.71 -3.34
N ALA A 209 -11.17 14.70 -4.62
CA ALA A 209 -11.90 13.98 -5.66
C ALA A 209 -11.94 12.47 -5.42
N THR A 210 -10.84 11.89 -4.92
CA THR A 210 -10.73 10.43 -4.74
C THR A 210 -11.20 9.95 -3.36
N ARG A 211 -11.04 10.74 -2.30
CA ARG A 211 -11.36 10.37 -0.91
C ARG A 211 -12.71 10.91 -0.44
N GLN A 212 -13.28 11.84 -1.21
CA GLN A 212 -14.63 12.38 -1.03
C GLN A 212 -14.89 12.93 0.39
N TRP A 213 -13.93 13.66 0.96
CA TRP A 213 -14.18 14.54 2.11
C TRP A 213 -14.79 15.85 1.59
N ASP A 214 -15.84 16.34 2.23
CA ASP A 214 -16.43 17.64 1.88
C ASP A 214 -15.66 18.83 2.48
N ASP A 215 -16.13 20.05 2.17
CA ASP A 215 -15.47 21.27 2.60
C ASP A 215 -15.56 21.50 4.11
N GLU A 216 -16.65 21.08 4.75
CA GLU A 216 -16.82 21.21 6.20
C GLU A 216 -15.90 20.25 6.94
N GLU A 217 -15.87 18.99 6.52
CA GLU A 217 -15.01 17.95 7.08
C GLU A 217 -13.53 18.31 6.92
N TRP A 218 -13.15 18.83 5.74
CA TRP A 218 -11.78 19.27 5.47
C TRP A 218 -11.41 20.52 6.30
N SER A 219 -12.31 21.50 6.38
CA SER A 219 -12.10 22.70 7.21
C SER A 219 -11.91 22.33 8.67
N ALA A 220 -12.74 21.43 9.21
CA ALA A 220 -12.62 20.94 10.57
C ALA A 220 -11.30 20.20 10.81
N ALA A 221 -10.82 19.40 9.85
CA ALA A 221 -9.51 18.75 9.90
C ALA A 221 -8.37 19.79 9.89
N THR A 222 -8.44 20.80 9.03
CA THR A 222 -7.49 21.92 9.03
C THR A 222 -7.47 22.64 10.38
N THR A 223 -8.63 22.97 10.96
CA THR A 223 -8.72 23.62 12.28
C THR A 223 -8.05 22.79 13.38
N ARG A 224 -8.25 21.46 13.40
CA ARG A 224 -7.56 20.58 14.35
C ARG A 224 -6.05 20.62 14.19
N LEU A 225 -5.54 20.64 12.97
CA LEU A 225 -4.11 20.69 12.69
C LEU A 225 -3.49 22.07 13.00
N VAL A 226 -4.24 23.16 12.80
CA VAL A 226 -3.84 24.51 13.23
C VAL A 226 -3.76 24.59 14.76
N ALA A 227 -4.75 24.03 15.47
CA ALA A 227 -4.72 23.97 16.93
C ALA A 227 -3.54 23.15 17.49
N ARG A 228 -3.05 22.17 16.72
CA ARG A 228 -1.81 21.41 17.02
C ARG A 228 -0.52 22.16 16.69
N GLY A 229 -0.61 23.30 16.01
CA GLY A 229 0.54 24.04 15.49
C GLY A 229 1.23 23.35 14.31
N TRP A 230 0.59 22.38 13.67
CA TRP A 230 1.15 21.66 12.51
C TRP A 230 0.85 22.34 11.18
N LEU A 231 -0.23 23.13 11.15
CA LEU A 231 -0.51 24.08 10.08
C LEU A 231 -0.59 25.50 10.67
N ASP A 232 -0.33 26.50 9.85
CA ASP A 232 -0.57 27.91 10.20
C ASP A 232 -2.02 28.33 9.90
N SER A 233 -2.37 29.59 10.20
CA SER A 233 -3.72 30.13 9.95
C SER A 233 -4.14 30.15 8.48
N HIS A 234 -3.20 29.94 7.55
CA HIS A 234 -3.44 29.88 6.11
C HIS A 234 -3.51 28.43 5.59
N GLY A 235 -3.37 27.43 6.47
CA GLY A 235 -3.36 26.02 6.11
C GLY A 235 -2.04 25.53 5.52
N VAL A 236 -0.96 26.30 5.67
CA VAL A 236 0.39 25.93 5.22
C VAL A 236 1.05 25.11 6.32
N VAL A 237 1.79 24.06 5.94
CA VAL A 237 2.53 23.23 6.89
C VAL A 237 3.61 24.03 7.61
N THR A 238 3.66 23.93 8.93
CA THR A 238 4.72 24.56 9.75
C THR A 238 5.95 23.65 9.83
N ASP A 239 7.06 24.16 10.38
CA ASP A 239 8.23 23.33 10.70
C ASP A 239 7.87 22.21 11.69
N ALA A 240 7.02 22.52 12.68
CA ALA A 240 6.54 21.52 13.64
C ALA A 240 5.66 20.45 12.97
N GLY A 241 4.82 20.84 12.01
CA GLY A 241 4.02 19.91 11.21
C GLY A 241 4.86 19.05 10.28
N SER A 242 5.87 19.62 9.64
CA SER A 242 6.84 18.89 8.82
C SER A 242 7.64 17.89 9.65
N ALA A 243 8.11 18.29 10.84
CA ALA A 243 8.79 17.39 11.77
C ALA A 243 7.86 16.29 12.30
N ALA A 244 6.59 16.60 12.60
CA ALA A 244 5.61 15.59 13.00
C ALA A 244 5.34 14.58 11.89
N ARG A 245 5.20 15.06 10.65
CA ARG A 245 5.02 14.20 9.47
C ARG A 245 6.20 13.25 9.27
N GLU A 246 7.43 13.72 9.46
CA GLU A 246 8.63 12.91 9.34
C GLU A 246 8.77 11.89 10.47
N ARG A 247 8.45 12.27 11.72
CA ARG A 247 8.39 11.33 12.85
C ARG A 247 7.43 10.16 12.58
N ILE A 248 6.24 10.45 12.06
CA ILE A 248 5.26 9.42 11.68
C ILE A 248 5.83 8.47 10.60
N GLU A 249 6.61 8.95 9.63
CA GLU A 249 7.28 8.04 8.69
C GLU A 249 8.36 7.21 9.36
N ALA A 250 9.20 7.82 10.19
CA ALA A 250 10.25 7.10 10.92
C ALA A 250 9.67 5.99 11.82
N GLU A 251 8.63 6.28 12.59
CA GLU A 251 7.89 5.30 13.39
C GLU A 251 7.27 4.21 12.51
N THR A 252 6.74 4.57 11.34
CA THR A 252 6.23 3.56 10.38
C THR A 252 7.35 2.65 9.88
N ASP A 253 8.53 3.19 9.58
CA ASP A 253 9.69 2.41 9.12
C ASP A 253 10.22 1.51 10.25
N GLU A 254 10.24 1.99 11.50
CA GLU A 254 10.55 1.17 12.69
C GLU A 254 9.58 0.01 12.84
N HIS A 255 8.28 0.26 12.70
CA HIS A 255 7.25 -0.78 12.72
C HIS A 255 7.43 -1.79 11.56
N CYS A 256 8.01 -1.37 10.43
CA CYS A 256 8.26 -2.24 9.27
C CYS A 256 9.60 -2.96 9.31
N ALA A 257 10.50 -2.63 10.23
CA ALA A 257 11.83 -3.22 10.32
C ALA A 257 11.77 -4.76 10.44
N ALA A 258 10.86 -5.27 11.27
CA ALA A 258 10.71 -6.71 11.51
C ALA A 258 10.30 -7.50 10.25
N LEU A 259 9.52 -6.89 9.34
CA LEU A 259 9.13 -7.53 8.08
C LEU A 259 10.37 -7.89 7.23
N TRP A 260 11.35 -7.00 7.19
CA TRP A 260 12.52 -7.12 6.32
C TRP A 260 13.73 -7.81 6.98
N ALA A 261 13.66 -8.04 8.30
CA ALA A 261 14.72 -8.71 9.06
C ALA A 261 15.18 -10.06 8.47
N PRO A 262 14.31 -10.93 7.91
CA PRO A 262 14.73 -12.22 7.35
C PRO A 262 15.75 -12.14 6.21
N ILE A 263 15.80 -11.02 5.48
CA ILE A 263 16.75 -10.79 4.37
C ILE A 263 17.77 -9.70 4.67
N GLY A 264 17.68 -9.07 5.84
CA GLY A 264 18.58 -8.02 6.31
C GLY A 264 18.64 -6.79 5.39
N THR A 265 19.54 -5.87 5.74
CA THR A 265 19.75 -4.60 5.01
C THR A 265 20.14 -4.83 3.55
N ALA A 266 21.07 -5.77 3.31
CA ALA A 266 21.57 -6.05 1.96
C ALA A 266 20.48 -6.67 1.07
N GLY A 267 19.72 -7.63 1.59
CA GLY A 267 18.63 -8.27 0.86
C GLY A 267 17.48 -7.30 0.56
N ALA A 268 17.12 -6.42 1.51
CA ALA A 268 16.10 -5.38 1.27
C ALA A 268 16.49 -4.44 0.13
N ARG A 269 17.73 -3.93 0.13
CA ARG A 269 18.26 -3.08 -0.97
C ARG A 269 18.33 -3.84 -2.30
N ARG A 270 18.73 -5.11 -2.26
CA ARG A 270 18.78 -5.96 -3.46
C ARG A 270 17.38 -6.18 -4.04
N PHE A 271 16.40 -6.51 -3.20
CA PHE A 271 15.01 -6.67 -3.61
C PHE A 271 14.45 -5.38 -4.23
N ALA A 272 14.69 -4.23 -3.61
CA ALA A 272 14.31 -2.92 -4.16
C ALA A 272 14.86 -2.71 -5.58
N SER A 273 16.13 -3.05 -5.80
CA SER A 273 16.79 -2.94 -7.11
C SER A 273 16.20 -3.91 -8.14
N LEU A 274 15.88 -5.14 -7.75
CA LEU A 274 15.32 -6.17 -8.63
C LEU A 274 13.93 -5.83 -9.16
N ILE A 275 13.10 -5.15 -8.37
CA ILE A 275 11.73 -4.78 -8.77
C ILE A 275 11.64 -3.43 -9.49
N THR A 276 12.70 -2.61 -9.44
CA THR A 276 12.77 -1.28 -10.08
C THR A 276 12.42 -1.29 -11.59
N PRO A 277 12.82 -2.30 -12.40
CA PRO A 277 12.43 -2.35 -13.81
C PRO A 277 10.92 -2.31 -14.08
N ILE A 278 10.09 -2.78 -13.14
CA ILE A 278 8.62 -2.69 -13.25
C ILE A 278 8.21 -1.22 -13.30
N THR A 279 8.65 -0.42 -12.31
CA THR A 279 8.37 1.02 -12.26
C THR A 279 8.91 1.74 -13.49
N ASN A 280 10.13 1.42 -13.92
CA ASN A 280 10.77 2.07 -15.06
C ASN A 280 9.99 1.86 -16.36
N ALA A 281 9.47 0.65 -16.60
CA ALA A 281 8.68 0.37 -17.79
C ALA A 281 7.38 1.19 -17.82
N PHE A 282 6.66 1.27 -16.71
CA PHE A 282 5.44 2.09 -16.63
C PHE A 282 5.72 3.59 -16.71
N ALA A 283 6.83 4.06 -16.16
CA ALA A 283 7.28 5.44 -16.28
C ALA A 283 7.63 5.80 -17.74
N ALA A 284 8.39 4.93 -18.43
CA ALA A 284 8.73 5.09 -19.84
C ALA A 284 7.48 5.11 -20.75
N ALA A 285 6.44 4.37 -20.37
CA ALA A 285 5.14 4.38 -21.04
C ALA A 285 4.23 5.58 -20.67
N GLY A 286 4.71 6.52 -19.85
CA GLY A 286 3.95 7.73 -19.46
C GLY A 286 2.83 7.50 -18.45
N THR A 287 2.76 6.32 -17.82
CA THR A 287 1.62 5.91 -16.96
C THR A 287 1.40 6.84 -15.76
N PHE A 288 2.48 7.42 -15.23
CA PHE A 288 2.43 8.24 -14.02
C PHE A 288 2.18 9.74 -14.29
N GLN A 289 2.18 10.18 -15.56
CA GLN A 289 2.00 11.60 -15.91
C GLN A 289 0.64 12.15 -15.48
N ALA A 290 -0.39 11.29 -15.39
CA ALA A 290 -1.74 11.68 -14.99
C ALA A 290 -1.90 12.01 -13.49
N VAL A 291 -0.88 11.73 -12.67
CA VAL A 291 -0.86 11.98 -11.22
C VAL A 291 0.32 12.82 -10.75
N SER A 292 1.18 13.25 -11.69
CA SER A 292 2.35 14.10 -11.46
C SER A 292 2.01 15.58 -11.52
#